data_AF-A0A179VHI6-F1
#
_entry.id   AF-A0A179VHI6-F1
#
_cell.length_a   1.000
_cell.length_b   1.000
_cell.length_c   1.000
_cell.angle_alpha   90.00
_cell.angle_beta   90.00
_cell.angle_gamma   90.00
#
_symmetry.space_group_name_H-M   'P 1'
#
loop_
_entity.id
_entity.type
_entity.pdbx_description
1 polymer ?
#
loop_
_entity_poly.entity_id
_entity_poly.type
_entity_poly.pdbx_seq_one_letter_code
_entity_poly.pdbx_strand_id
1 'polypeptide(L)'
;MAGITGWWAETFIEPEPAVITITGGVPNVEITQDVFIEPTPAQLTLTGGQPAIHQTLRPEAAALTLTGGVPNVSVGRTITPAPASLTLAGGTPSLGLKIAPAAATLTLTGGTPTVRITTPLSYVSANASTTNAVTIPAHQAGDLIVLCAFDSQNTAPTKPSAGGTVPDWNYIDNTNTAAGHGAVTTAWFKATATNTTSGTWTWTEQMIAVVVRGTMPASPIGAHAAVGGAAVNVTAPAVTLAHTDGSSILLHFHATAFLNASGWSSAPAGYTRRIVAGPSSSRSMVLNTKDTTTTDGSVTQPDGSAGWAFAAATVEIIN
;
A
#
# COMPACT_ATOMS: atom_id res chain seq x y z
N MET A 1 -39.50 67.42 -51.41
CA MET A 1 -38.51 67.39 -50.32
C MET A 1 -38.28 65.92 -50.00
N ALA A 2 -37.13 65.36 -50.38
CA ALA A 2 -36.85 63.94 -50.24
C ALA A 2 -36.73 63.55 -48.76
N GLY A 3 -37.45 62.51 -48.34
CA GLY A 3 -37.33 61.95 -46.99
C GLY A 3 -35.96 61.30 -46.83
N ILE A 4 -35.18 61.78 -45.86
CA ILE A 4 -33.89 61.21 -45.52
C ILE A 4 -34.18 60.03 -44.59
N THR A 5 -33.96 58.80 -45.06
CA THR A 5 -34.01 57.62 -44.20
C THR A 5 -32.72 57.56 -43.40
N GLY A 6 -32.77 57.97 -42.12
CA GLY A 6 -31.67 57.73 -41.19
C GLY A 6 -31.67 56.28 -40.72
N TRP A 7 -30.59 55.55 -40.95
CA TRP A 7 -30.31 54.29 -40.26
C TRP A 7 -29.83 54.62 -38.84
N TRP A 8 -30.47 54.05 -37.82
CA TRP A 8 -29.91 54.01 -36.48
C TRP A 8 -29.25 52.64 -36.29
N ALA A 9 -28.00 52.66 -35.83
CA ALA A 9 -27.27 51.44 -35.47
C ALA A 9 -27.45 51.22 -33.96
N GLU A 10 -28.04 50.09 -33.58
CA GLU A 10 -28.09 49.66 -32.19
C GLU A 10 -26.78 48.91 -31.89
N THR A 11 -25.99 49.43 -30.95
CA THR A 11 -24.75 48.77 -30.51
C THR A 11 -25.10 47.81 -29.38
N PHE A 12 -25.07 46.51 -29.65
CA PHE A 12 -25.18 45.48 -28.62
C PHE A 12 -23.82 45.33 -27.94
N ILE A 13 -23.76 45.64 -26.64
CA ILE A 13 -22.57 45.37 -25.83
C ILE A 13 -22.82 44.04 -25.11
N GLU A 14 -22.04 43.01 -25.46
CA GLU A 14 -22.00 41.74 -24.74
C GLU A 14 -20.79 41.79 -23.78
N PRO A 15 -21.00 41.95 -22.46
CA PRO A 15 -19.89 41.86 -21.52
C PRO A 15 -19.35 40.42 -21.50
N GLU A 16 -18.05 40.27 -21.64
CA GLU A 16 -17.38 38.97 -21.51
C GLU A 16 -17.57 38.41 -20.09
N PRO A 17 -17.88 37.11 -19.92
CA PRO A 17 -18.05 36.51 -18.60
C PRO A 17 -16.75 36.64 -17.79
N ALA A 18 -16.85 37.27 -16.62
CA ALA A 18 -15.76 37.29 -15.66
C ALA A 18 -15.61 35.92 -15.02
N VAL A 19 -14.50 35.23 -15.31
CA VAL A 19 -14.14 33.95 -14.67
C VAL A 19 -13.23 34.22 -13.47
N ILE A 20 -13.64 33.77 -12.29
CA ILE A 20 -12.81 33.75 -11.09
C ILE A 20 -12.52 32.29 -10.74
N THR A 21 -11.26 31.88 -10.87
CA THR A 21 -10.79 30.57 -10.43
C THR A 21 -10.15 30.72 -9.05
N ILE A 22 -10.67 30.01 -8.05
CA ILE A 22 -10.07 29.94 -6.71
C ILE A 22 -9.66 28.51 -6.43
N THR A 23 -8.36 28.31 -6.21
CA THR A 23 -7.80 27.01 -5.79
C THR A 23 -7.60 27.04 -4.29
N GLY A 24 -8.31 26.16 -3.57
CA GLY A 24 -8.07 25.96 -2.14
C GLY A 24 -6.68 25.38 -1.89
N GLY A 25 -5.98 25.89 -0.87
CA GLY A 25 -4.70 25.31 -0.45
C GLY A 25 -4.88 23.92 0.15
N VAL A 26 -3.93 23.02 -0.11
CA VAL A 26 -3.80 21.73 0.59
C VAL A 26 -2.89 21.95 1.79
N PRO A 27 -3.39 21.89 3.04
CA PRO A 27 -2.53 22.03 4.21
C PRO A 27 -1.64 20.79 4.35
N ASN A 28 -0.32 20.98 4.33
CA ASN A 28 0.64 19.94 4.73
C ASN A 28 0.72 19.92 6.25
N VAL A 29 0.17 18.89 6.88
CA VAL A 29 0.21 18.74 8.34
C VAL A 29 1.39 17.85 8.70
N GLU A 30 2.45 18.47 9.21
CA GLU A 30 3.58 17.78 9.81
C GLU A 30 3.75 18.37 11.22
N ILE A 31 3.57 17.57 12.29
CA ILE A 31 4.35 17.58 13.56
C ILE A 31 3.63 16.88 14.75
N THR A 32 4.47 16.24 15.57
CA THR A 32 4.29 15.26 16.65
C THR A 32 3.98 15.80 18.07
N GLN A 33 3.30 16.95 18.25
CA GLN A 33 3.12 17.52 19.63
C GLN A 33 1.71 18.06 19.98
N ASP A 34 0.64 17.34 19.67
CA ASP A 34 -0.72 17.71 20.17
C ASP A 34 -1.16 19.16 19.85
N VAL A 35 -0.62 19.79 18.80
CA VAL A 35 -1.06 21.12 18.34
C VAL A 35 -2.22 20.96 17.36
N PHE A 36 -3.40 21.45 17.75
CA PHE A 36 -4.55 21.57 16.84
C PHE A 36 -4.29 22.71 15.85
N ILE A 37 -4.08 22.36 14.57
CA ILE A 37 -4.19 23.33 13.47
C ILE A 37 -5.55 23.12 12.83
N GLU A 38 -6.51 23.95 13.22
CA GLU A 38 -7.74 24.12 12.45
C GLU A 38 -7.42 25.05 11.27
N PRO A 39 -7.52 24.58 10.01
CA PRO A 39 -7.40 25.49 8.89
C PRO A 39 -8.53 26.51 8.99
N THR A 40 -8.19 27.80 9.09
CA THR A 40 -9.16 28.89 9.07
C THR A 40 -10.02 28.75 7.81
N PRO A 41 -11.35 28.68 7.92
CA PRO A 41 -12.22 28.61 6.76
C PRO A 41 -11.91 29.75 5.79
N ALA A 42 -11.66 29.42 4.52
CA ALA A 42 -11.53 30.43 3.49
C ALA A 42 -12.91 31.05 3.23
N GLN A 43 -13.05 32.35 3.46
CA GLN A 43 -14.27 33.09 3.14
C GLN A 43 -14.11 33.77 1.78
N LEU A 44 -14.95 33.40 0.81
CA LEU A 44 -15.10 34.12 -0.44
C LEU A 44 -16.38 34.96 -0.39
N THR A 45 -16.24 36.26 -0.58
CA THR A 45 -17.38 37.18 -0.76
C THR A 45 -17.34 37.71 -2.19
N LEU A 46 -18.34 37.34 -3.00
CA LEU A 46 -18.53 37.89 -4.34
C LEU A 46 -19.69 38.89 -4.28
N THR A 47 -19.40 40.17 -4.50
CA THR A 47 -20.43 41.21 -4.62
C THR A 47 -20.59 41.54 -6.09
N GLY A 48 -21.70 41.09 -6.69
CA GLY A 48 -22.07 41.51 -8.04
C GLY A 48 -22.52 42.98 -8.03
N GLY A 49 -21.95 43.80 -8.91
CA GLY A 49 -22.42 45.16 -9.14
C GLY A 49 -23.68 45.16 -10.01
N GLN A 50 -24.64 46.04 -9.68
CA GLN A 50 -25.79 46.35 -10.53
C GLN A 50 -25.36 47.25 -11.70
N PRO A 51 -25.57 46.86 -12.98
CA PRO A 51 -25.50 47.81 -14.08
C PRO A 51 -26.73 48.71 -14.05
N ALA A 52 -26.54 50.03 -13.91
CA ALA A 52 -27.63 50.99 -14.12
C ALA A 52 -27.68 51.36 -15.61
N ILE A 53 -28.63 50.81 -16.38
CA ILE A 53 -28.71 51.06 -17.84
C ILE A 53 -30.17 51.16 -18.30
N HIS A 54 -30.45 52.10 -19.22
CA HIS A 54 -31.73 52.32 -19.90
C HIS A 54 -31.91 51.48 -21.19
N GLN A 55 -31.20 50.36 -21.35
CA GLN A 55 -31.23 49.55 -22.58
C GLN A 55 -31.28 48.05 -22.25
N THR A 56 -31.94 47.27 -23.10
CA THR A 56 -32.21 45.84 -22.91
C THR A 56 -30.93 45.02 -23.04
N LEU A 57 -30.40 44.53 -21.93
CA LEU A 57 -29.28 43.59 -21.87
C LEU A 57 -29.79 42.22 -21.40
N ARG A 58 -29.39 41.14 -22.08
CA ARG A 58 -29.60 39.75 -21.65
C ARG A 58 -28.26 39.22 -21.11
N PRO A 59 -27.99 39.30 -19.79
CA PRO A 59 -26.79 38.69 -19.23
C PRO A 59 -26.87 37.17 -19.33
N GLU A 60 -25.75 36.54 -19.67
CA GLU A 60 -25.57 35.09 -19.55
C GLU A 60 -25.45 34.68 -18.08
N ALA A 61 -25.76 33.41 -17.78
CA ALA A 61 -25.68 32.89 -16.42
C ALA A 61 -24.22 32.87 -15.94
N ALA A 62 -23.95 33.52 -14.80
CA ALA A 62 -22.65 33.40 -14.15
C ALA A 62 -22.49 31.98 -13.56
N ALA A 63 -21.37 31.32 -13.88
CA ALA A 63 -21.00 30.04 -13.30
C ALA A 63 -19.90 30.24 -12.24
N LEU A 64 -20.10 29.65 -11.05
CA LEU A 64 -19.12 29.62 -9.97
C LEU A 64 -18.78 28.17 -9.65
N THR A 65 -17.50 27.81 -9.78
CA THR A 65 -17.00 26.46 -9.44
C THR A 65 -16.08 26.56 -8.23
N LEU A 66 -16.46 25.94 -7.11
CA LEU A 66 -15.60 25.78 -5.94
C LEU A 66 -15.14 24.32 -5.83
N THR A 67 -13.84 24.10 -5.73
CA THR A 67 -13.26 22.79 -5.43
C THR A 67 -12.54 22.87 -4.08
N GLY A 68 -13.03 22.14 -3.09
CA GLY A 68 -12.38 22.03 -1.77
C GLY A 68 -11.15 21.13 -1.84
N GLY A 69 -10.11 21.46 -1.06
CA GLY A 69 -8.92 20.61 -0.90
C GLY A 69 -9.23 19.34 -0.10
N VAL A 70 -8.55 18.24 -0.44
CA VAL A 70 -8.61 16.97 0.30
C VAL A 70 -7.50 16.96 1.34
N PRO A 71 -7.80 16.86 2.65
CA PRO A 71 -6.75 16.74 3.68
C PRO A 71 -6.17 15.32 3.71
N ASN A 72 -4.85 15.20 3.83
CA ASN A 72 -4.15 13.95 4.13
C ASN A 72 -3.79 13.93 5.62
N VAL A 73 -4.18 12.87 6.35
CA VAL A 73 -3.88 12.71 7.78
C VAL A 73 -2.91 11.56 7.97
N SER A 74 -1.70 11.88 8.42
CA SER A 74 -0.78 10.91 8.99
C SER A 74 -0.86 11.07 10.52
N VAL A 75 -1.35 10.03 11.21
CA VAL A 75 -1.50 9.89 12.68
C VAL A 75 -2.88 10.26 13.28
N GLY A 76 -3.65 9.22 13.60
CA GLY A 76 -4.41 9.03 14.86
C GLY A 76 -5.54 9.98 15.26
N ARG A 77 -5.81 11.08 14.55
CA ARG A 77 -6.84 12.05 14.94
C ARG A 77 -7.92 12.21 13.87
N THR A 78 -9.17 12.08 14.26
CA THR A 78 -10.33 12.48 13.45
C THR A 78 -10.36 14.00 13.38
N ILE A 79 -9.98 14.57 12.24
CA ILE A 79 -10.35 15.95 11.91
C ILE A 79 -11.61 15.85 11.06
N THR A 80 -12.75 16.26 11.61
CA THR A 80 -13.98 16.48 10.85
C THR A 80 -13.89 17.90 10.30
N PRO A 81 -13.71 18.13 8.98
CA PRO A 81 -13.76 19.47 8.44
C PRO A 81 -15.14 20.06 8.74
N ALA A 82 -15.19 21.29 9.26
CA ALA A 82 -16.45 22.01 9.35
C ALA A 82 -17.04 22.16 7.93
N PRO A 83 -18.35 21.95 7.74
CA PRO A 83 -18.98 22.13 6.44
C PRO A 83 -18.73 23.55 5.94
N ALA A 84 -18.20 23.70 4.72
CA ALA A 84 -18.07 24.99 4.07
C ALA A 84 -19.48 25.53 3.74
N SER A 85 -19.85 26.67 4.32
CA SER A 85 -21.10 27.36 4.00
C SER A 85 -20.88 28.37 2.88
N LEU A 86 -21.66 28.29 1.80
CA LEU A 86 -21.72 29.30 0.74
C LEU A 86 -23.08 29.99 0.75
N THR A 87 -23.10 31.31 0.88
CA THR A 87 -24.33 32.13 0.82
C THR A 87 -24.28 33.00 -0.43
N LEU A 88 -25.22 32.79 -1.37
CA LEU A 88 -25.41 33.65 -2.55
C LEU A 88 -26.66 34.52 -2.33
N ALA A 89 -26.49 35.84 -2.30
CA ALA A 89 -27.60 36.79 -2.34
C ALA A 89 -27.73 37.35 -3.76
N GLY A 90 -28.80 36.98 -4.47
CA GLY A 90 -29.11 37.56 -5.78
C GLY A 90 -29.72 38.96 -5.63
N GLY A 91 -29.32 39.90 -6.49
CA GLY A 91 -29.99 41.19 -6.60
C GLY A 91 -31.27 41.10 -7.44
N THR A 92 -32.37 41.67 -6.96
CA THR A 92 -33.61 41.85 -7.75
C THR A 92 -33.52 43.13 -8.58
N PRO A 93 -33.68 43.10 -9.92
CA PRO A 93 -33.70 44.32 -10.73
C PRO A 93 -35.00 45.11 -10.50
N SER A 94 -34.91 46.42 -10.31
CA SER A 94 -36.06 47.32 -10.28
C SER A 94 -36.15 48.09 -11.60
N LEU A 95 -36.90 47.57 -12.57
CA LEU A 95 -37.42 48.34 -13.70
C LEU A 95 -38.88 47.95 -13.95
N GLY A 96 -39.72 48.93 -14.31
CA GLY A 96 -41.17 48.77 -14.54
C GLY A 96 -41.59 47.89 -15.72
N LEU A 97 -40.72 47.00 -16.20
CA LEU A 97 -41.01 45.95 -17.18
C LEU A 97 -40.41 44.64 -16.68
N LYS A 98 -41.27 43.64 -16.54
CA LYS A 98 -41.02 42.33 -15.92
C LYS A 98 -39.94 41.54 -16.66
N ILE A 99 -38.68 41.66 -16.23
CA ILE A 99 -37.61 40.71 -16.56
C ILE A 99 -37.20 40.02 -15.25
N ALA A 100 -37.61 38.76 -15.10
CA ALA A 100 -37.15 37.90 -14.01
C ALA A 100 -35.94 37.11 -14.51
N PRO A 101 -34.74 37.28 -13.92
CA PRO A 101 -33.59 36.45 -14.28
C PRO A 101 -33.85 34.98 -13.94
N ALA A 102 -33.33 34.07 -14.78
CA ALA A 102 -33.40 32.63 -14.53
C ALA A 102 -32.56 32.28 -13.28
N ALA A 103 -33.07 31.37 -12.45
CA ALA A 103 -32.37 30.93 -11.24
C ALA A 103 -31.04 30.24 -11.61
N ALA A 104 -29.94 30.68 -11.01
CA ALA A 104 -28.64 30.03 -11.15
C ALA A 104 -28.64 28.70 -10.36
N THR A 105 -28.15 27.62 -10.98
CA THR A 105 -27.97 26.33 -10.32
C THR A 105 -26.57 26.24 -9.71
N LEU A 106 -26.48 25.74 -8.48
CA LEU A 106 -25.24 25.54 -7.75
C LEU A 106 -25.07 24.05 -7.42
N THR A 107 -23.97 23.45 -7.87
CA THR A 107 -23.62 22.05 -7.58
C THR A 107 -22.40 22.02 -6.68
N LEU A 108 -22.56 21.53 -5.43
CA LEU A 108 -21.44 21.23 -4.53
C LEU A 108 -21.25 19.71 -4.47
N THR A 109 -20.07 19.23 -4.84
CA THR A 109 -19.69 17.83 -4.66
C THR A 109 -18.67 17.74 -3.52
N GLY A 110 -19.09 17.23 -2.37
CA GLY A 110 -18.19 16.92 -1.25
C GLY A 110 -17.49 15.58 -1.47
N GLY A 111 -16.18 15.53 -1.26
CA GLY A 111 -15.43 14.27 -1.19
C GLY A 111 -15.49 13.69 0.22
N THR A 112 -15.70 12.38 0.35
CA THR A 112 -15.61 11.68 1.64
C THR A 112 -14.15 11.34 1.95
N PRO A 113 -13.54 11.88 3.02
CA PRO A 113 -12.18 11.49 3.39
C PRO A 113 -12.16 10.06 3.95
N THR A 114 -11.25 9.23 3.47
CA THR A 114 -10.99 7.90 4.03
C THR A 114 -9.76 7.96 4.93
N VAL A 115 -9.93 7.61 6.22
CA VAL A 115 -8.83 7.53 7.18
C VAL A 115 -8.44 6.06 7.34
N ARG A 116 -7.24 5.69 6.89
CA ARG A 116 -6.67 4.35 7.08
C ARG A 116 -5.68 4.40 8.25
N ILE A 117 -6.05 3.83 9.40
CA ILE A 117 -5.11 3.59 10.50
C ILE A 117 -4.36 2.30 10.19
N THR A 118 -3.16 2.40 9.63
CA THR A 118 -2.25 1.25 9.50
C THR A 118 -1.36 1.16 10.72
N THR A 119 -1.39 0.03 11.42
CA THR A 119 -0.28 -0.29 12.32
C THR A 119 0.97 -0.47 11.48
N PRO A 120 2.11 0.14 11.82
CA PRO A 120 3.34 -0.12 11.10
C PRO A 120 3.69 -1.59 11.21
N LEU A 121 4.01 -2.20 10.07
CA LEU A 121 4.54 -3.56 10.03
C LEU A 121 5.84 -3.62 10.83
N SER A 122 6.01 -4.67 11.62
CA SER A 122 7.22 -4.88 12.40
C SER A 122 7.64 -6.35 12.40
N TYR A 123 8.90 -6.59 12.04
CA TYR A 123 9.55 -7.88 12.27
C TYR A 123 9.70 -8.09 13.78
N VAL A 124 9.18 -9.21 14.30
CA VAL A 124 9.27 -9.53 15.74
C VAL A 124 10.49 -10.40 16.00
N SER A 125 10.54 -11.57 15.38
CA SER A 125 11.65 -12.53 15.52
C SER A 125 11.55 -13.67 14.51
N ALA A 126 12.59 -14.50 14.43
CA ALA A 126 12.59 -15.73 13.68
C ALA A 126 13.30 -16.84 14.45
N ASN A 127 12.94 -18.08 14.16
CA ASN A 127 13.64 -19.27 14.67
C ASN A 127 13.87 -20.25 13.52
N ALA A 128 14.84 -21.14 13.69
CA ALA A 128 15.29 -22.06 12.65
C ALA A 128 15.41 -23.48 13.20
N SER A 129 15.26 -24.46 12.31
CA SER A 129 15.43 -25.87 12.60
C SER A 129 16.06 -26.61 11.43
N THR A 130 16.83 -27.65 11.73
CA THR A 130 17.41 -28.59 10.76
C THR A 130 16.63 -29.90 10.71
N THR A 131 15.36 -29.85 11.14
CA THR A 131 14.44 -30.98 11.12
C THR A 131 13.14 -30.55 10.45
N ASN A 132 12.16 -31.43 10.45
CA ASN A 132 10.85 -31.24 9.85
C ASN A 132 9.82 -30.56 10.78
N ALA A 133 10.28 -29.93 11.86
CA ALA A 133 9.47 -29.07 12.71
C ALA A 133 10.34 -27.93 13.24
N VAL A 134 9.74 -26.77 13.49
CA VAL A 134 10.42 -25.59 14.04
C VAL A 134 9.62 -25.01 15.19
N THR A 135 10.30 -24.71 16.30
CA THR A 135 9.67 -23.99 17.41
C THR A 135 9.35 -22.57 16.95
N ILE A 136 8.06 -22.23 16.98
CA ILE A 136 7.63 -20.87 16.64
C ILE A 136 8.16 -19.91 17.72
N PRO A 137 8.80 -18.78 17.35
CA PRO A 137 9.19 -17.77 18.33
C PRO A 137 8.01 -17.31 19.19
N ALA A 138 8.31 -16.66 20.32
CA ALA A 138 7.28 -16.04 21.15
C ALA A 138 6.41 -15.09 20.31
N HIS A 139 5.10 -15.31 20.35
CA HIS A 139 4.11 -14.59 19.56
C HIS A 139 2.84 -14.39 20.38
N GLN A 140 1.98 -13.49 19.90
CA GLN A 140 0.65 -13.25 20.45
C GLN A 140 -0.44 -13.47 19.40
N ALA A 141 -1.69 -13.59 19.86
CA ALA A 141 -2.83 -13.62 18.95
C ALA A 141 -2.83 -12.35 18.08
N GLY A 142 -3.07 -12.53 16.77
CA GLY A 142 -2.98 -11.48 15.77
C GLY A 142 -1.59 -11.29 15.15
N ASP A 143 -0.53 -11.95 15.64
CA ASP A 143 0.74 -11.97 14.92
C ASP A 143 0.64 -12.87 13.68
N LEU A 144 1.30 -12.48 12.59
CA LEU A 144 1.47 -13.34 11.43
C LEU A 144 2.66 -14.26 11.67
N ILE A 145 2.45 -15.56 11.49
CA ILE A 145 3.53 -16.54 11.45
C ILE A 145 3.72 -16.97 9.99
N VAL A 146 4.94 -16.81 9.48
CA VAL A 146 5.35 -17.29 8.16
C VAL A 146 6.38 -18.40 8.34
N LEU A 147 6.14 -19.52 7.68
CA LEU A 147 7.06 -20.65 7.62
C LEU A 147 7.69 -20.73 6.24
N CYS A 148 8.95 -21.14 6.22
CA CYS A 148 9.63 -21.60 5.03
C CYS A 148 10.24 -22.96 5.34
N ALA A 149 9.91 -23.95 4.53
CA ALA A 149 10.41 -25.31 4.59
C ALA A 149 11.16 -25.63 3.30
N PHE A 150 12.22 -26.43 3.39
CA PHE A 150 13.06 -26.78 2.24
C PHE A 150 13.30 -28.29 2.15
N ASP A 151 13.30 -28.79 0.91
CA ASP A 151 13.67 -30.13 0.48
C ASP A 151 14.78 -30.03 -0.57
N SER A 152 15.87 -30.80 -0.41
CA SER A 152 16.98 -30.78 -1.36
C SER A 152 16.78 -31.66 -2.61
N GLN A 153 15.64 -32.34 -2.77
CA GLN A 153 15.48 -33.35 -3.83
C GLN A 153 14.66 -32.85 -5.02
N ASN A 154 13.46 -32.32 -4.76
CA ASN A 154 12.52 -31.70 -5.72
C ASN A 154 11.07 -31.65 -5.23
N THR A 155 10.76 -32.21 -4.05
CA THR A 155 9.39 -32.35 -3.58
C THR A 155 9.04 -31.20 -2.66
N ALA A 156 8.01 -30.43 -3.00
CA ALA A 156 7.59 -29.32 -2.18
C ALA A 156 7.15 -29.82 -0.78
N PRO A 157 7.75 -29.30 0.30
CA PRO A 157 7.37 -29.66 1.66
C PRO A 157 5.86 -29.58 1.91
N THR A 158 5.31 -30.60 2.55
CA THR A 158 3.86 -30.70 2.78
C THR A 158 3.50 -30.36 4.24
N LYS A 159 2.55 -29.43 4.41
CA LYS A 159 2.04 -29.01 5.71
C LYS A 159 1.38 -30.18 6.48
N PRO A 160 1.47 -30.19 7.82
CA PRO A 160 0.71 -31.13 8.64
C PRO A 160 -0.79 -30.87 8.57
N SER A 161 -1.59 -31.89 8.93
CA SER A 161 -3.01 -31.71 9.22
C SER A 161 -3.20 -30.85 10.47
N ALA A 162 -4.21 -29.97 10.45
CA ALA A 162 -4.56 -29.14 11.59
C ALA A 162 -5.06 -29.99 12.77
N GLY A 163 -4.68 -29.62 13.99
CA GLY A 163 -5.08 -30.31 15.21
C GLY A 163 -4.35 -29.79 16.44
N GLY A 164 -5.06 -29.59 17.55
CA GLY A 164 -4.49 -29.06 18.78
C GLY A 164 -3.85 -27.68 18.57
N THR A 165 -2.54 -27.58 18.79
CA THR A 165 -1.75 -26.35 18.61
C THR A 165 -1.22 -26.17 17.17
N VAL A 166 -1.41 -27.15 16.29
CA VAL A 166 -1.04 -27.07 14.88
C VAL A 166 -2.19 -26.43 14.10
N PRO A 167 -1.99 -25.26 13.49
CA PRO A 167 -3.04 -24.58 12.75
C PRO A 167 -3.22 -25.19 11.36
N ASP A 168 -4.30 -24.80 10.67
CA ASP A 168 -4.42 -25.04 9.23
C ASP A 168 -3.58 -24.00 8.47
N TRP A 169 -2.34 -24.37 8.16
CA TRP A 169 -1.40 -23.50 7.43
C TRP A 169 -1.91 -23.18 6.03
N ASN A 170 -1.86 -21.91 5.62
CA ASN A 170 -2.16 -21.51 4.25
C ASN A 170 -0.89 -21.53 3.42
N TYR A 171 -0.84 -22.27 2.32
CA TYR A 171 0.30 -22.22 1.41
C TYR A 171 0.38 -20.86 0.73
N ILE A 172 1.61 -20.36 0.57
CA ILE A 172 1.96 -19.21 -0.27
C ILE A 172 2.53 -19.78 -1.57
N ASP A 173 3.66 -20.48 -1.48
CA ASP A 173 4.27 -21.25 -2.55
C ASP A 173 4.36 -22.72 -2.14
N ASN A 174 3.94 -23.65 -2.99
CA ASN A 174 4.03 -25.10 -2.74
C ASN A 174 4.02 -25.86 -4.06
N THR A 175 5.10 -25.79 -4.83
CA THR A 175 5.19 -26.39 -6.17
C THR A 175 6.45 -27.25 -6.28
N ASN A 176 6.28 -28.49 -6.72
CA ASN A 176 7.39 -29.39 -6.99
C ASN A 176 8.29 -28.81 -8.08
N THR A 177 9.58 -29.13 -8.01
CA THR A 177 10.58 -28.68 -8.97
C THR A 177 11.08 -29.86 -9.81
N ALA A 178 11.97 -29.60 -10.77
CA ALA A 178 12.55 -30.67 -11.59
C ALA A 178 13.45 -31.58 -10.74
N ALA A 179 13.60 -32.84 -11.14
CA ALA A 179 14.49 -33.78 -10.45
C ALA A 179 15.92 -33.23 -10.35
N GLY A 180 16.50 -33.26 -9.15
CA GLY A 180 17.84 -32.71 -8.88
C GLY A 180 17.84 -31.20 -8.56
N HIS A 181 16.68 -30.55 -8.52
CA HIS A 181 16.53 -29.18 -8.03
C HIS A 181 16.00 -29.20 -6.60
N GLY A 182 16.32 -28.17 -5.82
CA GLY A 182 15.68 -28.00 -4.51
C GLY A 182 14.22 -27.58 -4.67
N ALA A 183 13.41 -27.82 -3.64
CA ALA A 183 12.05 -27.31 -3.55
C ALA A 183 11.83 -26.60 -2.21
N VAL A 184 11.07 -25.51 -2.24
CA VAL A 184 10.72 -24.72 -1.07
C VAL A 184 9.21 -24.59 -0.98
N THR A 185 8.71 -24.64 0.25
CA THR A 185 7.33 -24.31 0.55
C THR A 185 7.30 -23.17 1.54
N THR A 186 6.56 -22.13 1.21
CA THR A 186 6.26 -21.02 2.11
C THR A 186 4.79 -21.11 2.52
N ALA A 187 4.51 -20.85 3.80
CA ALA A 187 3.16 -20.92 4.32
C ALA A 187 2.95 -19.90 5.43
N TRP A 188 1.70 -19.56 5.70
CA TRP A 188 1.36 -18.61 6.75
C TRP A 188 0.15 -19.02 7.57
N PHE A 189 0.10 -18.47 8.78
CA PHE A 189 -1.05 -18.51 9.65
C PHE A 189 -1.10 -17.25 10.49
N LYS A 190 -2.31 -16.71 10.72
CA LYS A 190 -2.53 -15.64 11.67
C LYS A 190 -2.76 -16.27 13.05
N ALA A 191 -1.84 -16.07 13.97
CA ALA A 191 -1.90 -16.68 15.28
C ALA A 191 -3.22 -16.34 16.00
N THR A 192 -3.93 -17.36 16.48
CA THR A 192 -5.15 -17.19 17.30
C THR A 192 -4.88 -17.40 18.79
N ALA A 193 -3.67 -17.83 19.13
CA ALA A 193 -3.19 -18.10 20.48
C ALA A 193 -1.68 -17.82 20.57
N THR A 194 -1.08 -18.01 21.75
CA THR A 194 0.35 -17.78 22.02
C THR A 194 1.20 -19.06 21.99
N ASN A 195 0.59 -20.20 21.66
CA ASN A 195 1.20 -21.52 21.72
C ASN A 195 1.10 -22.27 20.38
N THR A 196 0.98 -21.55 19.26
CA THR A 196 0.96 -22.15 17.92
C THR A 196 2.25 -22.93 17.67
N THR A 197 2.12 -24.14 17.12
CA THR A 197 3.24 -25.02 16.76
C THR A 197 3.28 -25.22 15.24
N SER A 198 4.47 -25.38 14.65
CA SER A 198 4.60 -25.68 13.21
C SER A 198 3.92 -26.99 12.81
N GLY A 199 3.83 -27.94 13.74
CA GLY A 199 3.58 -29.35 13.47
C GLY A 199 4.76 -30.00 12.71
N THR A 200 4.56 -31.25 12.32
CA THR A 200 5.57 -32.06 11.61
C THR A 200 5.29 -32.03 10.11
N TRP A 201 6.18 -31.41 9.35
CA TRP A 201 6.10 -31.32 7.91
C TRP A 201 6.68 -32.58 7.25
N THR A 202 6.17 -32.93 6.09
CA THR A 202 6.70 -34.04 5.28
C THR A 202 7.57 -33.47 4.17
N TRP A 203 8.63 -34.19 3.77
CA TRP A 203 9.60 -33.72 2.78
C TRP A 203 10.27 -32.41 3.21
N THR A 204 10.78 -32.37 4.44
CA THR A 204 11.39 -31.16 4.99
C THR A 204 12.69 -31.50 5.70
N GLU A 205 13.74 -30.80 5.31
CA GLU A 205 15.08 -30.97 5.85
C GLU A 205 15.53 -29.73 6.63
N GLN A 206 15.07 -28.53 6.23
CA GLN A 206 15.32 -27.27 6.94
C GLN A 206 14.03 -26.47 7.05
N MET A 207 13.86 -25.78 8.18
CA MET A 207 12.72 -24.89 8.43
C MET A 207 13.14 -23.57 9.07
N ILE A 208 12.47 -22.49 8.69
CA ILE A 208 12.52 -21.20 9.37
C ILE A 208 11.08 -20.77 9.68
N ALA A 209 10.86 -20.29 10.90
CA ALA A 209 9.64 -19.62 11.31
C ALA A 209 9.92 -18.14 11.54
N VAL A 210 9.03 -17.27 11.07
CA VAL A 210 9.11 -15.81 11.19
C VAL A 210 7.83 -15.30 11.81
N VAL A 211 7.94 -14.38 12.76
CA VAL A 211 6.82 -13.69 13.39
C VAL A 211 6.85 -12.22 13.00
N VAL A 212 5.75 -11.74 12.43
CA VAL A 212 5.57 -10.34 11.99
C VAL A 212 4.29 -9.79 12.62
N ARG A 213 4.32 -8.53 13.04
CA ARG A 213 3.20 -7.84 13.68
C ARG A 213 2.75 -6.64 12.88
N GLY A 214 1.47 -6.28 13.04
CA GLY A 214 0.86 -5.13 12.37
C GLY A 214 0.44 -5.41 10.93
N THR A 215 0.29 -6.68 10.56
CA THR A 215 -0.11 -7.10 9.21
C THR A 215 -1.60 -6.94 8.96
N MET A 216 -1.99 -6.88 7.68
CA MET A 216 -3.40 -6.94 7.26
C MET A 216 -4.15 -8.08 7.97
N PRO A 217 -5.38 -7.86 8.48
CA PRO A 217 -6.12 -8.89 9.19
C PRO A 217 -6.50 -10.11 8.35
N ALA A 218 -6.93 -9.90 7.09
CA ALA A 218 -7.51 -10.95 6.25
C ALA A 218 -6.60 -11.45 5.12
N SER A 219 -5.72 -10.60 4.59
CA SER A 219 -4.85 -10.92 3.45
C SER A 219 -3.45 -10.33 3.69
N PRO A 220 -2.66 -10.92 4.60
CA PRO A 220 -1.36 -10.39 5.01
C PRO A 220 -0.23 -10.64 4.02
N ILE A 221 -0.47 -11.43 2.97
CA ILE A 221 0.52 -11.80 1.95
C ILE A 221 0.26 -10.97 0.70
N GLY A 222 1.27 -10.24 0.25
CA GLY A 222 1.30 -9.50 -1.01
C GLY A 222 1.84 -10.37 -2.14
N ALA A 223 2.74 -9.82 -2.95
CA ALA A 223 3.41 -10.55 -4.00
C ALA A 223 4.38 -11.62 -3.45
N HIS A 224 4.46 -12.75 -4.14
CA HIS A 224 5.37 -13.82 -3.78
C HIS A 224 5.84 -14.58 -5.03
N ALA A 225 7.00 -15.23 -4.91
CA ALA A 225 7.50 -16.15 -5.91
C ALA A 225 8.52 -17.11 -5.27
N ALA A 226 8.56 -18.34 -5.77
CA ALA A 226 9.54 -19.34 -5.40
C ALA A 226 10.21 -19.96 -6.64
N VAL A 227 11.45 -20.41 -6.48
CA VAL A 227 12.23 -21.07 -7.52
C VAL A 227 13.05 -22.21 -6.93
N GLY A 228 13.27 -23.24 -7.73
CA GLY A 228 14.21 -24.33 -7.44
C GLY A 228 15.17 -24.53 -8.60
N GLY A 229 16.43 -24.83 -8.28
CA GLY A 229 17.49 -25.04 -9.26
C GLY A 229 18.64 -25.86 -8.70
N ALA A 230 19.73 -25.92 -9.45
CA ALA A 230 21.01 -26.44 -8.99
C ALA A 230 22.15 -25.51 -9.45
N ALA A 231 22.81 -24.83 -8.52
CA ALA A 231 23.81 -23.81 -8.82
C ALA A 231 24.56 -23.38 -7.55
N VAL A 232 25.68 -22.66 -7.76
CA VAL A 232 26.38 -21.93 -6.69
C VAL A 232 25.55 -20.74 -6.21
N ASN A 233 24.91 -20.03 -7.14
CA ASN A 233 24.12 -18.85 -6.83
C ASN A 233 22.71 -19.25 -6.42
N VAL A 234 22.39 -18.98 -5.15
CA VAL A 234 21.05 -19.19 -4.60
C VAL A 234 20.28 -17.87 -4.71
N THR A 235 19.57 -17.73 -5.82
CA THR A 235 18.91 -16.48 -6.20
C THR A 235 17.42 -16.51 -5.88
N ALA A 236 16.99 -15.67 -4.94
CA ALA A 236 15.58 -15.41 -4.68
C ALA A 236 14.97 -14.58 -5.82
N PRO A 237 13.78 -14.97 -6.32
CA PRO A 237 13.15 -14.31 -7.46
C PRO A 237 12.71 -12.89 -7.09
N ALA A 238 12.75 -11.96 -8.05
CA ALA A 238 12.15 -10.65 -7.86
C ALA A 238 10.63 -10.75 -7.90
N VAL A 239 9.94 -9.93 -7.10
CA VAL A 239 8.48 -9.80 -7.15
C VAL A 239 8.06 -8.36 -7.44
N THR A 240 6.92 -8.19 -8.12
CA THR A 240 6.28 -6.89 -8.27
C THR A 240 5.40 -6.65 -7.05
N LEU A 241 5.78 -5.70 -6.19
CA LEU A 241 5.08 -5.46 -4.93
C LEU A 241 3.60 -5.12 -5.14
N ALA A 242 2.75 -5.72 -4.30
CA ALA A 242 1.34 -5.35 -4.20
C ALA A 242 1.20 -3.97 -3.56
N HIS A 243 2.03 -3.64 -2.56
CA HIS A 243 2.08 -2.32 -1.92
C HIS A 243 3.41 -1.62 -2.20
N THR A 244 3.35 -0.49 -2.89
CA THR A 244 4.52 0.33 -3.23
C THR A 244 4.66 1.59 -2.37
N ASP A 245 3.83 1.71 -1.33
CA ASP A 245 3.77 2.85 -0.41
C ASP A 245 4.87 2.82 0.69
N GLY A 246 5.78 1.84 0.64
CA GLY A 246 6.86 1.69 1.60
C GLY A 246 6.44 0.97 2.87
N SER A 247 5.23 0.41 2.94
CA SER A 247 4.75 -0.26 4.15
C SER A 247 5.18 -1.73 4.27
N SER A 248 5.58 -2.38 3.18
CA SER A 248 5.84 -3.81 3.12
C SER A 248 7.14 -4.24 3.82
N ILE A 249 7.15 -5.46 4.34
CA ILE A 249 8.38 -6.20 4.70
C ILE A 249 8.54 -7.34 3.72
N LEU A 250 9.72 -7.47 3.11
CA LEU A 250 10.06 -8.61 2.25
C LEU A 250 10.85 -9.65 3.03
N LEU A 251 10.47 -10.90 2.87
CA LEU A 251 11.17 -12.07 3.38
C LEU A 251 11.83 -12.79 2.20
N HIS A 252 13.17 -12.83 2.20
CA HIS A 252 13.96 -13.53 1.19
C HIS A 252 14.60 -14.75 1.81
N PHE A 253 14.13 -15.93 1.39
CA PHE A 253 14.66 -17.22 1.80
C PHE A 253 15.60 -17.75 0.73
N HIS A 254 16.77 -18.24 1.17
CA HIS A 254 17.73 -18.92 0.31
C HIS A 254 18.09 -20.24 0.97
N ALA A 255 18.01 -21.34 0.23
CA ALA A 255 18.31 -22.67 0.73
C ALA A 255 19.17 -23.43 -0.27
N THR A 256 20.10 -24.24 0.23
CA THR A 256 20.96 -25.09 -0.59
C THR A 256 21.15 -26.44 0.07
N ALA A 257 21.27 -27.47 -0.75
CA ALA A 257 21.57 -28.83 -0.34
C ALA A 257 23.00 -28.98 0.21
N PHE A 258 23.91 -28.10 -0.22
CA PHE A 258 25.30 -28.10 0.22
C PHE A 258 25.90 -26.70 0.20
N LEU A 259 26.06 -26.11 1.38
CA LEU A 259 26.72 -24.83 1.59
C LEU A 259 28.25 -24.98 1.51
N ASN A 260 28.94 -23.98 0.95
CA ASN A 260 30.36 -24.02 0.54
C ASN A 260 31.43 -24.14 1.66
N ALA A 261 31.09 -24.66 2.84
CA ALA A 261 31.90 -24.74 4.07
C ALA A 261 32.28 -23.41 4.74
N SER A 262 32.32 -22.30 4.00
CA SER A 262 32.61 -20.95 4.52
C SER A 262 31.41 -20.32 5.22
N GLY A 263 30.23 -20.92 5.07
CA GLY A 263 28.97 -20.40 5.58
C GLY A 263 28.34 -19.42 4.59
N TRP A 264 27.17 -18.90 4.96
CA TRP A 264 26.52 -17.85 4.18
C TRP A 264 27.32 -16.56 4.27
N SER A 265 27.54 -15.92 3.13
CA SER A 265 28.04 -14.56 3.02
C SER A 265 27.17 -13.56 3.78
N SER A 266 27.66 -12.33 3.95
CA SER A 266 26.86 -11.25 4.53
C SER A 266 25.53 -11.06 3.78
N ALA A 267 24.52 -10.55 4.47
CA ALA A 267 23.29 -10.14 3.80
C ALA A 267 23.61 -9.13 2.67
N PRO A 268 22.91 -9.21 1.52
CA PRO A 268 23.14 -8.28 0.42
C PRO A 268 22.82 -6.85 0.84
N ALA A 269 23.39 -5.87 0.14
CA ALA A 269 23.21 -4.45 0.48
C ALA A 269 21.72 -4.08 0.53
N GLY A 270 21.30 -3.42 1.61
CA GLY A 270 19.90 -3.06 1.86
C GLY A 270 19.05 -4.17 2.50
N TYR A 271 19.65 -5.32 2.83
CA TYR A 271 18.98 -6.43 3.51
C TYR A 271 19.59 -6.69 4.90
N THR A 272 18.76 -7.17 5.82
CA THR A 272 19.17 -7.56 7.17
C THR A 272 19.17 -9.09 7.29
N ARG A 273 20.31 -9.68 7.71
CA ARG A 273 20.38 -11.10 8.06
C ARG A 273 19.56 -11.35 9.32
N ARG A 274 18.57 -12.24 9.27
CA ARG A 274 17.75 -12.60 10.44
C ARG A 274 18.21 -13.88 11.10
N ILE A 275 18.30 -14.97 10.33
CA ILE A 275 18.64 -16.28 10.88
C ILE A 275 19.18 -17.23 9.81
N VAL A 276 19.92 -18.26 10.26
CA VAL A 276 20.41 -19.38 9.45
C VAL A 276 19.95 -20.69 10.09
N ALA A 277 19.41 -21.59 9.28
CA ALA A 277 19.13 -22.98 9.60
C ALA A 277 20.24 -23.87 9.02
N GLY A 278 20.94 -24.63 9.84
CA GLY A 278 21.94 -25.60 9.39
C GLY A 278 23.40 -25.11 9.43
N PRO A 279 24.35 -26.04 9.28
CA PRO A 279 25.78 -25.77 9.40
C PRO A 279 26.36 -25.13 8.13
N SER A 280 27.61 -24.69 8.20
CA SER A 280 28.33 -24.09 7.06
C SER A 280 28.66 -25.07 5.93
N SER A 281 28.62 -26.38 6.19
CA SER A 281 29.07 -27.46 5.29
C SER A 281 28.05 -28.59 5.14
N SER A 282 26.77 -28.25 5.00
CA SER A 282 25.70 -29.21 4.70
C SER A 282 24.50 -28.47 4.10
N ARG A 283 23.33 -29.10 4.12
CA ARG A 283 22.08 -28.43 3.81
C ARG A 283 21.92 -27.24 4.75
N SER A 284 21.58 -26.10 4.19
CA SER A 284 21.38 -24.89 4.97
C SER A 284 20.36 -23.97 4.31
N MET A 285 19.70 -23.18 5.13
CA MET A 285 18.77 -22.16 4.70
C MET A 285 19.02 -20.87 5.48
N VAL A 286 18.75 -19.73 4.86
CA VAL A 286 18.92 -18.41 5.45
C VAL A 286 17.71 -17.54 5.14
N LEU A 287 17.36 -16.69 6.11
CA LEU A 287 16.43 -15.60 5.92
C LEU A 287 17.14 -14.24 5.96
N ASN A 288 16.94 -13.47 4.91
CA ASN A 288 17.21 -12.03 4.88
C ASN A 288 15.88 -11.28 4.79
N THR A 289 15.80 -10.08 5.37
CA THR A 289 14.62 -9.22 5.18
C THR A 289 15.00 -7.86 4.63
N LYS A 290 14.06 -7.27 3.89
CA LYS A 290 14.10 -5.85 3.50
C LYS A 290 12.84 -5.20 4.03
N ASP A 291 13.02 -4.39 5.07
CA ASP A 291 11.92 -3.74 5.76
C ASP A 291 11.56 -2.42 5.05
N THR A 292 10.29 -2.04 5.06
CA THR A 292 9.80 -0.70 4.65
C THR A 292 10.26 -0.32 3.24
N THR A 293 9.81 -1.07 2.23
CA THR A 293 10.29 -0.92 0.86
C THR A 293 9.17 -0.64 -0.15
N THR A 294 9.51 0.13 -1.18
CA THR A 294 8.61 0.46 -2.31
C THR A 294 8.89 -0.41 -3.54
N THR A 295 10.00 -1.15 -3.53
CA THR A 295 10.46 -2.00 -4.64
C THR A 295 11.18 -3.24 -4.14
N ASP A 296 11.14 -4.30 -4.95
CA ASP A 296 11.99 -5.48 -4.79
C ASP A 296 12.97 -5.62 -5.96
N GLY A 297 13.99 -6.45 -5.78
CA GLY A 297 14.87 -6.92 -6.84
C GLY A 297 15.24 -8.38 -6.59
N SER A 298 15.79 -9.05 -7.61
CA SER A 298 16.28 -10.40 -7.41
C SER A 298 17.54 -10.39 -6.55
N VAL A 299 17.55 -11.22 -5.52
CA VAL A 299 18.60 -11.22 -4.48
C VAL A 299 19.38 -12.52 -4.57
N THR A 300 20.71 -12.45 -4.62
CA THR A 300 21.57 -13.63 -4.70
C THR A 300 22.40 -13.80 -3.43
N GLN A 301 22.46 -15.03 -2.94
CA GLN A 301 23.47 -15.51 -2.00
C GLN A 301 24.39 -16.50 -2.75
N PRO A 302 25.66 -16.16 -2.99
CA PRO A 302 26.56 -16.95 -3.84
C PRO A 302 27.25 -18.12 -3.10
N ASP A 303 26.58 -18.68 -2.09
CA ASP A 303 27.21 -19.57 -1.10
C ASP A 303 26.90 -21.06 -1.32
N GLY A 304 26.05 -21.37 -2.30
CA GLY A 304 25.76 -22.75 -2.70
C GLY A 304 26.96 -23.43 -3.33
N SER A 305 26.79 -24.70 -3.68
CA SER A 305 27.83 -25.49 -4.33
C SER A 305 27.41 -25.91 -5.74
N ALA A 306 28.36 -25.94 -6.67
CA ALA A 306 28.09 -26.26 -8.07
C ALA A 306 27.46 -27.66 -8.20
N GLY A 307 26.37 -27.76 -8.99
CA GLY A 307 25.64 -29.01 -9.21
C GLY A 307 24.78 -29.46 -8.03
N TRP A 308 24.76 -28.73 -6.91
CA TRP A 308 23.88 -29.04 -5.78
C TRP A 308 22.57 -28.26 -5.86
N ALA A 309 21.51 -28.95 -5.46
CA ALA A 309 20.17 -28.40 -5.39
C ALA A 309 20.11 -27.13 -4.52
N PHE A 310 19.34 -26.15 -4.97
CA PHE A 310 18.96 -24.98 -4.20
C PHE A 310 17.48 -24.68 -4.41
N ALA A 311 16.91 -23.95 -3.46
CA ALA A 311 15.62 -23.29 -3.64
C ALA A 311 15.65 -21.92 -2.98
N ALA A 312 14.83 -21.01 -3.47
CA ALA A 312 14.72 -19.68 -2.90
C ALA A 312 13.31 -19.14 -3.08
N ALA A 313 12.89 -18.27 -2.18
CA ALA A 313 11.57 -17.65 -2.23
C ALA A 313 11.63 -16.20 -1.75
N THR A 314 10.77 -15.38 -2.35
CA THR A 314 10.51 -14.01 -1.93
C THR A 314 9.05 -13.90 -1.56
N VAL A 315 8.76 -13.37 -0.37
CA VAL A 315 7.39 -13.17 0.11
C VAL A 315 7.24 -11.75 0.62
N GLU A 316 6.29 -11.00 0.08
CA GLU A 316 5.88 -9.70 0.59
C GLU A 316 4.83 -9.84 1.69
N ILE A 317 5.07 -9.16 2.82
CA ILE A 317 4.11 -9.02 3.92
C ILE A 317 3.57 -7.59 3.92
N ILE A 318 2.25 -7.46 3.95
CA ILE A 318 1.53 -6.18 3.84
C ILE A 318 0.72 -5.83 5.10
N ASN A 319 0.54 -4.52 5.33
CA ASN A 319 -0.17 -3.93 6.47
C ASN A 319 -1.65 -3.64 6.18
#